data_AF-A0A359B537-F1
#
_entry.id   AF-A0A359B537-F1
#
_cell.length_a   1.000
_cell.length_b   1.000
_cell.length_c   1.000
_cell.angle_alpha   90.00
_cell.angle_beta   90.00
_cell.angle_gamma   90.00
#
_symmetry.space_group_name_H-M   'P 1'
#
loop_
_entity.id
_entity.type
_entity.pdbx_description
1 polymer ?
#
loop_
_entity_poly.entity_id
_entity_poly.type
_entity_poly.pdbx_seq_one_letter_code
_entity_poly.pdbx_strand_id
1 'polypeptide(L)'
;MSTLESELLSLLRQLAKDRRSRESRLAKALLKIYEESRKELYIKFLDAQGGRDTLKLEYLENTIRDIELQMKYYTTQATKARQDAIDEAFVMGQENAARALTAGGTPPYSKISVTGGVGTINRGMIEALVGNVPKLAGRVEAHVLNRIRDELARGAVMGESIPKIARRIMGTGLTQEGLKKPFPSIRARAITIARTEIIRASSAGFIDFADKAQEVIGEEIFFAWITAADGRVDPPCPSLANGTDSRFNSVPGMPGVYRRDNLPVPTIASHPRCRCRLVPVLRSWVKSGALNLATLKGRAA
;
A
#
# COMPACT_ATOMS: atom_id res chain seq x y z
N MET A 1 -14.08 -34.67 3.66
CA MET A 1 -13.27 -33.44 3.78
C MET A 1 -11.83 -33.86 4.05
N SER A 2 -10.87 -33.39 3.26
CA SER A 2 -9.46 -33.72 3.49
C SER A 2 -8.95 -33.02 4.75
N THR A 3 -7.92 -33.58 5.40
CA THR A 3 -7.23 -32.94 6.55
C THR A 3 -6.83 -31.50 6.23
N LEU A 4 -6.36 -31.26 5.00
CA LEU A 4 -5.99 -29.95 4.47
C LEU A 4 -7.14 -28.93 4.47
N GLU A 5 -8.35 -29.35 4.12
CA GLU A 5 -9.53 -28.48 4.09
C GLU A 5 -9.94 -28.02 5.51
N SER A 6 -9.80 -28.92 6.49
CA SER A 6 -10.06 -28.61 7.90
C SER A 6 -9.03 -27.63 8.47
N GLU A 7 -7.76 -27.77 8.09
CA GLU A 7 -6.66 -26.90 8.51
C GLU A 7 -6.81 -25.50 7.90
N LEU A 8 -7.17 -25.43 6.61
CA LEU A 8 -7.42 -24.15 5.93
C LEU A 8 -8.58 -23.39 6.57
N LEU A 9 -9.68 -24.08 6.88
CA LEU A 9 -10.84 -23.47 7.55
C LEU A 9 -10.50 -22.99 8.96
N SER A 10 -9.68 -23.73 9.70
CA SER A 10 -9.17 -23.33 11.01
C SER A 10 -8.33 -22.05 10.91
N LEU A 11 -7.40 -21.99 9.95
CA LEU A 11 -6.56 -20.84 9.69
C LEU A 11 -7.39 -19.59 9.34
N LEU A 12 -8.40 -19.73 8.47
CA LEU A 12 -9.28 -18.63 8.08
C LEU A 12 -10.08 -18.08 9.27
N ARG A 13 -10.57 -18.95 10.16
CA ARG A 13 -11.27 -18.54 11.39
C ARG A 13 -10.34 -17.80 12.34
N GLN A 14 -9.10 -18.30 12.50
CA GLN A 14 -8.09 -17.66 13.33
C GLN A 14 -7.74 -16.26 12.78
N LEU A 15 -7.50 -16.14 11.47
CA LEU A 15 -7.27 -14.86 10.80
C LEU A 15 -8.41 -13.86 11.01
N ALA A 16 -9.66 -14.31 10.89
CA ALA A 16 -10.83 -13.47 11.13
C ALA A 16 -10.92 -13.00 12.59
N LYS A 17 -10.58 -13.87 13.56
CA LYS A 17 -10.55 -13.56 14.99
C LYS A 17 -9.46 -12.54 15.32
N ASP A 18 -8.25 -12.76 14.82
CA ASP A 18 -7.10 -11.87 15.05
C ASP A 18 -7.35 -10.48 14.46
N ARG A 19 -7.93 -10.44 13.25
CA ARG A 19 -8.39 -9.19 12.62
C ARG A 19 -9.39 -8.44 13.50
N ARG A 20 -10.45 -9.10 13.97
CA ARG A 20 -11.47 -8.46 14.83
C ARG A 20 -10.88 -7.97 16.15
N SER A 21 -9.99 -8.74 16.76
CA SER A 21 -9.28 -8.36 17.99
C SER A 21 -8.46 -7.08 17.77
N ARG A 22 -7.71 -7.00 16.67
CA ARG A 22 -6.93 -5.81 16.29
C ARG A 22 -7.83 -4.60 16.04
N GLU A 23 -8.88 -4.74 15.23
CA GLU A 23 -9.84 -3.66 14.96
C GLU A 23 -10.47 -3.15 16.27
N SER A 24 -10.80 -4.05 17.20
CA SER A 24 -11.32 -3.68 18.52
C SER A 24 -10.29 -2.95 19.39
N ARG A 25 -9.04 -3.41 19.43
CA ARG A 25 -7.96 -2.73 20.20
C ARG A 25 -7.69 -1.33 19.67
N LEU A 26 -7.58 -1.17 18.35
CA LEU A 26 -7.39 0.14 17.73
C LEU A 26 -8.58 1.07 17.99
N ALA A 27 -9.81 0.57 17.86
CA ALA A 27 -11.01 1.35 18.15
C ALA A 27 -11.05 1.79 19.62
N LYS A 28 -10.70 0.92 20.57
CA LYS A 28 -10.60 1.25 22.00
C LYS A 28 -9.52 2.31 22.27
N ALA A 29 -8.35 2.18 21.65
CA ALA A 29 -7.27 3.15 21.79
C ALA A 29 -7.67 4.53 21.27
N LEU A 30 -8.27 4.59 20.08
CA LEU A 30 -8.75 5.85 19.49
C LEU A 30 -9.90 6.47 20.30
N LEU A 31 -10.83 5.65 20.80
CA LEU A 31 -11.92 6.13 21.65
C LEU A 31 -11.40 6.71 22.96
N LYS A 32 -10.43 6.03 23.59
CA LYS A 32 -9.78 6.52 24.81
C LYS A 32 -9.11 7.87 24.58
N ILE A 33 -8.32 7.98 23.49
CA ILE A 33 -7.69 9.24 23.10
C ILE A 33 -8.74 10.33 22.92
N TYR A 34 -9.83 10.04 22.20
CA TYR A 34 -10.91 11.01 21.98
C TYR A 34 -11.60 11.45 23.29
N GLU A 35 -11.87 10.52 24.21
CA GLU A 35 -12.47 10.83 25.51
C GLU A 35 -11.56 11.70 26.38
N GLU A 36 -10.26 11.40 26.40
CA GLU A 36 -9.24 12.19 27.11
C GLU A 36 -9.14 13.61 26.52
N SER A 37 -9.04 13.73 25.18
CA SER A 37 -9.03 15.02 24.49
C SER A 37 -10.29 15.83 24.79
N ARG A 38 -11.47 15.20 24.77
CA ARG A 38 -12.74 15.88 25.02
C ARG A 38 -12.83 16.39 26.45
N LYS A 39 -12.38 15.62 27.45
CA LYS A 39 -12.36 16.04 28.85
C LYS A 39 -11.45 17.25 29.06
N GLU A 40 -10.23 17.22 28.51
CA GLU A 40 -9.30 18.35 28.62
C GLU A 40 -9.84 19.61 27.94
N LEU A 41 -10.40 19.48 26.73
CA LEU A 41 -11.01 20.61 26.03
C LEU A 41 -12.19 21.19 26.81
N TYR A 42 -12.99 20.35 27.44
CA TYR A 42 -14.13 20.79 28.25
C TYR A 42 -13.70 21.52 29.53
N ILE A 43 -12.65 21.05 30.20
CA ILE A 43 -12.08 21.75 31.37
C ILE A 43 -11.59 23.14 30.96
N LYS A 44 -10.81 23.24 29.87
CA LYS A 44 -10.33 24.54 29.37
C LYS A 44 -11.47 25.47 28.98
N PHE A 45 -12.55 24.94 28.41
CA PHE A 45 -13.74 25.71 28.09
C PHE A 45 -14.45 26.23 29.34
N LEU A 46 -14.59 25.40 30.39
CA LEU A 46 -15.15 25.83 31.67
C LEU A 46 -14.28 26.88 32.36
N ASP A 47 -12.96 26.73 32.32
CA ASP A 47 -12.02 27.73 32.84
C ASP A 47 -12.18 29.06 32.11
N ALA A 48 -12.39 29.02 30.79
CA ALA A 48 -12.65 30.22 29.98
C ALA A 48 -14.01 30.88 30.27
N GLN A 49 -15.05 30.11 30.66
CA GLN A 49 -16.36 30.66 31.03
C GLN A 49 -16.45 31.13 32.48
N GLY A 50 -15.66 30.54 33.40
CA GLY A 50 -15.71 30.81 34.83
C GLY A 50 -15.01 32.11 35.25
N GLY A 51 -14.15 32.69 34.41
CA GLY A 51 -13.49 33.97 34.65
C GLY A 51 -14.46 35.14 34.55
N ARG A 52 -14.84 35.74 35.68
CA ARG A 52 -15.70 36.95 35.75
C ARG A 52 -15.04 38.22 35.19
N ASP A 53 -13.75 38.19 34.91
CA ASP A 53 -13.03 39.31 34.32
C ASP A 53 -12.93 39.10 32.81
N THR A 54 -13.68 39.93 32.08
CA THR A 54 -13.66 40.19 30.63
C THR A 54 -12.86 39.21 29.77
N LEU A 55 -13.53 38.60 28.78
CA LEU A 55 -12.98 37.98 27.58
C LEU A 55 -11.93 38.88 26.89
N LYS A 56 -10.75 39.06 27.49
CA LYS A 56 -9.63 39.76 26.90
C LYS A 56 -9.21 38.91 25.71
N LEU A 57 -9.08 39.54 24.55
CA LEU A 57 -8.71 38.87 23.30
C LEU A 57 -7.49 37.97 23.49
N GLU A 58 -6.51 38.44 24.27
CA GLU A 58 -5.29 37.71 24.64
C GLU A 58 -5.56 36.36 25.35
N TYR A 59 -6.56 36.29 26.24
CA TYR A 59 -6.92 35.04 26.91
C TYR A 59 -7.55 34.04 25.94
N LEU A 60 -8.42 34.52 25.03
CA LEU A 60 -9.02 33.69 23.98
C LEU A 60 -7.96 33.21 22.98
N GLU A 61 -7.03 34.07 22.57
CA GLU A 61 -5.91 33.71 21.70
C GLU A 61 -5.02 32.64 22.33
N ASN A 62 -4.67 32.80 23.61
CA ASN A 62 -3.90 31.80 24.35
C ASN A 62 -4.66 30.46 24.46
N THR A 63 -5.98 30.51 24.70
CA THR A 63 -6.82 29.31 24.76
C THR A 63 -6.88 28.60 23.39
N ILE A 64 -7.05 29.34 22.29
CA ILE A 64 -7.05 28.77 20.93
C ILE A 64 -5.69 28.12 20.62
N ARG A 65 -4.59 28.80 20.94
CA ARG A 65 -3.23 28.28 20.73
C ARG A 65 -2.99 26.98 21.51
N ASP A 66 -3.51 26.92 22.73
CA ASP A 66 -3.47 25.75 23.59
C ASP A 66 -4.29 24.57 23.02
N ILE A 67 -5.47 24.87 22.48
CA ILE A 67 -6.31 23.88 21.78
C ILE A 67 -5.58 23.35 20.54
N GLU A 68 -4.97 24.22 19.74
CA GLU A 68 -4.20 23.82 18.55
C GLU A 68 -2.99 22.94 18.90
N LEU A 69 -2.26 23.27 19.96
CA LEU A 69 -1.15 22.47 20.47
C LEU A 69 -1.62 21.08 20.90
N GLN A 70 -2.73 21.00 21.61
CA GLN A 70 -3.33 19.73 22.02
C GLN A 70 -3.83 18.92 20.82
N MET A 71 -4.51 19.55 19.86
CA MET A 71 -4.91 18.89 18.61
C MET A 71 -3.71 18.32 17.85
N LYS A 72 -2.59 19.05 17.79
CA LYS A 72 -1.35 18.58 17.18
C LYS A 72 -0.75 17.39 17.95
N TYR A 73 -0.76 17.44 19.28
CA TYR A 73 -0.30 16.33 20.13
C TYR A 73 -1.14 15.06 19.89
N TYR A 74 -2.47 15.17 19.93
CA TYR A 74 -3.37 14.04 19.70
C TYR A 74 -3.33 13.52 18.27
N THR A 75 -3.15 14.39 17.28
CA THR A 75 -2.89 13.98 15.89
C THR A 75 -1.62 13.13 15.83
N THR A 76 -0.55 13.56 16.51
CA THR A 76 0.71 12.79 16.57
C THR A 76 0.52 11.43 17.24
N GLN A 77 -0.21 11.38 18.36
CA GLN A 77 -0.52 10.12 19.04
C GLN A 77 -1.38 9.19 18.18
N ALA A 78 -2.38 9.72 17.47
CA ALA A 78 -3.21 8.95 16.55
C ALA A 78 -2.38 8.42 15.36
N THR A 79 -1.48 9.23 14.80
CA THR A 79 -0.53 8.80 13.77
C THR A 79 0.37 7.69 14.29
N LYS A 80 0.90 7.81 15.51
CA LYS A 80 1.72 6.77 16.14
C LYS A 80 0.94 5.47 16.35
N ALA A 81 -0.24 5.54 16.97
CA ALA A 81 -1.10 4.37 17.17
C ALA A 81 -1.50 3.70 15.85
N ARG A 82 -1.72 4.48 14.79
CA ARG A 82 -1.94 3.97 13.44
C ARG A 82 -0.69 3.25 12.90
N GLN A 83 0.49 3.83 13.09
CA GLN A 83 1.75 3.22 12.66
C GLN A 83 2.02 1.91 13.41
N ASP A 84 1.84 1.89 14.73
CA ASP A 84 1.99 0.70 15.56
C ASP A 84 1.02 -0.41 15.11
N ALA A 85 -0.23 -0.06 14.77
CA ALA A 85 -1.20 -1.01 14.24
C ALA A 85 -0.85 -1.52 12.83
N ILE A 86 -0.19 -0.71 11.99
CA ILE A 86 0.35 -1.13 10.69
C ILE A 86 1.50 -2.12 10.90
N ASP A 87 2.41 -1.82 11.82
CA ASP A 87 3.56 -2.67 12.13
C ASP A 87 3.10 -4.01 12.72
N GLU A 88 2.14 -4.01 13.64
CA GLU A 88 1.53 -5.23 14.18
C GLU A 88 0.81 -6.05 13.09
N ALA A 89 0.07 -5.38 12.20
CA ALA A 89 -0.57 -6.02 11.06
C ALA A 89 0.44 -6.67 10.10
N PHE A 90 1.57 -6.02 9.89
CA PHE A 90 2.65 -6.52 9.04
C PHE A 90 3.29 -7.78 9.64
N VAL A 91 3.70 -7.74 10.91
CA VAL A 91 4.27 -8.88 11.63
C VAL A 91 3.31 -10.06 11.62
N MET A 92 2.05 -9.83 11.98
CA MET A 92 1.01 -10.86 11.98
C MET A 92 0.75 -11.43 10.58
N GLY A 93 0.82 -10.59 9.53
CA GLY A 93 0.71 -11.03 8.14
C GLY A 93 1.85 -11.97 7.75
N GLN A 94 3.09 -11.64 8.14
CA GLN A 94 4.26 -12.48 7.90
C GLN A 94 4.16 -13.82 8.64
N GLU A 95 3.78 -13.81 9.92
CA GLU A 95 3.61 -15.02 10.72
C GLU A 95 2.55 -15.96 10.14
N ASN A 96 1.41 -15.43 9.72
CA ASN A 96 0.33 -16.22 9.14
C ASN A 96 0.70 -16.81 7.78
N ALA A 97 1.39 -16.03 6.95
CA ALA A 97 1.88 -16.52 5.67
C ALA A 97 2.95 -17.62 5.87
N ALA A 98 3.81 -17.49 6.88
CA ALA A 98 4.80 -18.51 7.23
C ALA A 98 4.12 -19.80 7.72
N ARG A 99 3.09 -19.69 8.56
CA ARG A 99 2.27 -20.83 9.01
C ARG A 99 1.58 -21.53 7.84
N ALA A 100 1.00 -20.77 6.90
CA ALA A 100 0.33 -21.35 5.74
C ALA A 100 1.29 -22.13 4.82
N LEU A 101 2.50 -21.63 4.59
CA LEU A 101 3.50 -22.37 3.80
C LEU A 101 4.05 -23.60 4.53
N THR A 102 4.15 -23.54 5.86
CA THR A 102 4.53 -24.70 6.67
C THR A 102 3.46 -25.80 6.64
N ALA A 103 2.18 -25.42 6.74
CA ALA A 103 1.05 -26.36 6.63
C ALA A 103 0.92 -26.98 5.23
N GLY A 104 1.32 -26.26 4.18
CA GLY A 104 1.35 -26.76 2.80
C GLY A 104 2.51 -27.71 2.47
N GLY A 105 3.31 -28.13 3.45
CA GLY A 105 4.42 -29.07 3.24
C GLY A 105 5.62 -28.49 2.47
N THR A 106 5.73 -27.16 2.36
CA THR A 106 6.83 -26.52 1.62
C THR A 106 8.09 -26.46 2.50
N PRO A 107 9.27 -26.93 2.05
CA PRO A 107 10.47 -27.02 2.88
C PRO A 107 10.94 -25.67 3.44
N PRO A 108 11.67 -25.65 4.58
CA PRO A 108 11.98 -24.44 5.36
C PRO A 108 12.84 -23.38 4.64
N TYR A 109 13.45 -23.70 3.50
CA TYR A 109 14.13 -22.73 2.63
C TYR A 109 13.17 -21.85 1.82
N SER A 110 11.87 -22.16 1.80
CA SER A 110 10.81 -21.31 1.24
C SER A 110 10.46 -20.10 2.12
N LYS A 111 11.09 -19.94 3.30
CA LYS A 111 10.90 -18.78 4.19
C LYS A 111 11.17 -17.43 3.51
N ILE A 112 12.04 -17.39 2.50
CA ILE A 112 12.32 -16.17 1.70
C ILE A 112 11.16 -15.85 0.73
N SER A 113 10.37 -16.86 0.32
CA SER A 113 9.25 -16.71 -0.61
C SER A 113 7.95 -16.25 0.06
N VAL A 114 7.81 -16.40 1.37
CA VAL A 114 6.62 -15.96 2.13
C VAL A 114 6.48 -14.44 2.11
N THR A 115 7.63 -13.74 2.13
CA THR A 115 7.71 -12.29 2.22
C THR A 115 7.37 -11.58 0.90
N GLY A 116 7.39 -12.31 -0.23
CA GLY A 116 7.09 -11.81 -1.58
C GLY A 116 5.73 -12.23 -2.15
N GLY A 117 4.92 -12.94 -1.37
CA GLY A 117 3.63 -13.47 -1.81
C GLY A 117 2.58 -12.39 -2.01
N VAL A 118 1.91 -12.44 -3.16
CA VAL A 118 0.74 -11.64 -3.54
C VAL A 118 -0.34 -11.73 -2.45
N GLY A 119 -0.28 -10.89 -1.43
CA GLY A 119 -1.22 -10.94 -0.31
C GLY A 119 -0.74 -10.29 0.99
N THR A 120 0.55 -10.20 1.26
CA THR A 120 1.05 -9.51 2.45
C THR A 120 1.12 -8.00 2.18
N ILE A 121 0.32 -7.22 2.91
CA ILE A 121 0.39 -5.75 2.90
C ILE A 121 1.76 -5.36 3.39
N ASN A 122 2.62 -4.91 2.48
CA ASN A 122 3.96 -4.46 2.81
C ASN A 122 3.89 -3.06 3.45
N ARG A 123 4.64 -2.83 4.53
CA ARG A 123 4.76 -1.51 5.17
C ARG A 123 5.07 -0.40 4.16
N GLY A 124 6.02 -0.62 3.25
CA GLY A 124 6.37 0.35 2.20
C GLY A 124 5.22 0.65 1.24
N MET A 125 4.27 -0.28 1.05
CA MET A 125 3.04 -0.01 0.29
C MET A 125 2.12 0.96 1.04
N ILE A 126 1.95 0.79 2.35
CA ILE A 126 1.09 1.69 3.14
C ILE A 126 1.73 3.07 3.26
N GLU A 127 3.03 3.14 3.54
CA GLU A 127 3.78 4.40 3.55
C GLU A 127 3.68 5.12 2.21
N ALA A 128 3.77 4.40 1.09
CA ALA A 128 3.56 4.97 -0.23
C ALA A 128 2.13 5.49 -0.45
N LEU A 129 1.08 4.85 0.09
CA LEU A 129 -0.29 5.34 -0.02
C LEU A 129 -0.55 6.58 0.85
N VAL A 130 0.05 6.63 2.04
CA VAL A 130 -0.12 7.75 2.98
C VAL A 130 0.69 8.97 2.52
N GLY A 131 1.93 8.77 2.09
CA GLY A 131 2.85 9.85 1.73
C GLY A 131 2.63 10.43 0.33
N ASN A 132 2.04 9.70 -0.61
CA ASN A 132 1.87 10.20 -1.98
C ASN A 132 0.61 11.04 -2.16
N VAL A 133 0.74 12.13 -2.92
CA VAL A 133 -0.39 12.81 -3.56
C VAL A 133 -0.82 11.99 -4.78
N PRO A 134 -2.06 11.48 -4.84
CA PRO A 134 -2.59 10.87 -6.06
C PRO A 134 -2.52 11.87 -7.23
N LYS A 135 -1.57 11.70 -8.16
CA LYS A 135 -1.37 12.65 -9.27
C LYS A 135 -2.62 12.72 -10.16
N LEU A 136 -3.34 11.61 -10.27
CA LEU A 136 -4.58 11.50 -11.05
C LEU A 136 -5.82 12.07 -10.33
N ALA A 137 -5.68 12.46 -9.06
CA ALA A 137 -6.72 13.27 -8.41
C ALA A 137 -6.75 14.71 -8.97
N GLY A 138 -5.74 15.17 -9.70
CA GLY A 138 -5.76 16.50 -10.33
C GLY A 138 -5.80 17.64 -9.31
N ARG A 139 -6.42 18.77 -9.68
CA ARG A 139 -6.68 19.87 -8.75
C ARG A 139 -7.98 19.59 -8.00
N VAL A 140 -7.87 19.10 -6.78
CA VAL A 140 -8.98 18.92 -5.84
C VAL A 140 -8.64 19.62 -4.54
N GLU A 141 -9.67 19.96 -3.76
CA GLU A 141 -9.45 20.50 -2.42
C GLU A 141 -8.69 19.51 -1.53
N ALA A 142 -7.88 20.04 -0.61
CA ALA A 142 -7.03 19.23 0.26
C ALA A 142 -7.82 18.20 1.07
N HIS A 143 -9.03 18.54 1.51
CA HIS A 143 -9.89 17.65 2.27
C HIS A 143 -10.39 16.46 1.42
N VAL A 144 -10.74 16.68 0.15
CA VAL A 144 -11.11 15.62 -0.81
C VAL A 144 -9.93 14.70 -1.06
N LEU A 145 -8.74 15.27 -1.26
CA LEU A 145 -7.51 14.51 -1.47
C LEU A 145 -7.18 13.60 -0.28
N ASN A 146 -7.30 14.12 0.95
CA ASN A 146 -7.07 13.35 2.17
C ASN A 146 -8.07 12.19 2.30
N ARG A 147 -9.36 12.44 2.03
CA ARG A 147 -10.37 11.36 1.99
C ARG A 147 -10.04 10.31 0.94
N ILE A 148 -9.58 10.68 -0.24
CA ILE A 148 -9.16 9.72 -1.28
C ILE A 148 -8.00 8.86 -0.77
N ARG A 149 -6.99 9.47 -0.13
CA ARG A 149 -5.85 8.73 0.47
C ARG A 149 -6.32 7.75 1.55
N ASP A 150 -7.21 8.18 2.43
CA ASP A 150 -7.74 7.32 3.48
C ASP A 150 -8.52 6.13 2.90
N GLU A 151 -9.32 6.36 1.86
CA GLU A 151 -10.06 5.28 1.20
C GLU A 151 -9.15 4.31 0.42
N LEU A 152 -8.07 4.80 -0.19
CA LEU A 152 -7.04 3.98 -0.82
C LEU A 152 -6.28 3.14 0.21
N ALA A 153 -5.78 3.77 1.28
CA ALA A 153 -5.05 3.10 2.35
C ALA A 153 -5.92 2.05 3.05
N ARG A 154 -7.16 2.42 3.41
CA ARG A 154 -8.15 1.49 3.98
C ARG A 154 -8.43 0.33 3.03
N GLY A 155 -8.67 0.62 1.75
CA GLY A 155 -8.94 -0.40 0.75
C GLY A 155 -7.79 -1.39 0.58
N ALA A 156 -6.55 -0.88 0.53
CA ALA A 156 -5.33 -1.70 0.49
C ALA A 156 -5.18 -2.58 1.73
N VAL A 157 -5.30 -1.99 2.93
CA VAL A 157 -5.17 -2.72 4.21
C VAL A 157 -6.26 -3.78 4.37
N MET A 158 -7.45 -3.54 3.81
CA MET A 158 -8.57 -4.48 3.88
C MET A 158 -8.54 -5.53 2.75
N GLY A 159 -7.56 -5.49 1.84
CA GLY A 159 -7.46 -6.41 0.70
C GLY A 159 -8.64 -6.31 -0.26
N GLU A 160 -9.22 -5.12 -0.41
CA GLU A 160 -10.44 -4.94 -1.20
C GLU A 160 -10.17 -4.83 -2.70
N SER A 161 -11.17 -5.23 -3.49
CA SER A 161 -11.09 -5.10 -4.94
C SER A 161 -11.11 -3.62 -5.38
N ILE A 162 -10.37 -3.32 -6.46
CA ILE A 162 -10.32 -1.98 -7.07
C ILE A 162 -11.72 -1.37 -7.31
N PRO A 163 -12.74 -2.10 -7.81
CA PRO A 163 -14.08 -1.53 -7.96
C PRO A 163 -14.73 -1.11 -6.63
N LYS A 164 -14.44 -1.79 -5.52
CA LYS A 164 -14.97 -1.45 -4.20
C LYS A 164 -14.30 -0.18 -3.67
N ILE A 165 -12.97 -0.08 -3.79
CA ILE A 165 -12.20 1.12 -3.42
C ILE A 165 -12.68 2.32 -4.25
N ALA A 166 -12.82 2.14 -5.56
CA ALA A 166 -13.30 3.17 -6.47
C ALA A 166 -14.68 3.71 -6.10
N ARG A 167 -15.61 2.86 -5.65
CA ARG A 167 -16.95 3.31 -5.19
C ARG A 167 -16.87 4.29 -4.02
N ARG A 168 -15.96 4.07 -3.07
CA ARG A 168 -15.80 5.00 -1.93
C ARG A 168 -15.06 6.27 -2.33
N ILE A 169 -14.07 6.17 -3.23
CA ILE A 169 -13.41 7.33 -3.84
C ILE A 169 -14.42 8.25 -4.54
N MET A 170 -15.45 7.71 -5.21
CA MET A 170 -16.50 8.56 -5.78
C MET A 170 -17.27 9.35 -4.71
N GLY A 171 -17.47 8.77 -3.53
CA GLY A 171 -18.15 9.40 -2.39
C GLY A 171 -17.32 10.44 -1.62
N THR A 172 -16.09 10.73 -2.05
CA THR A 172 -15.24 11.74 -1.40
C THR A 172 -15.49 13.16 -1.87
N GLY A 173 -16.37 13.37 -2.86
CA GLY A 173 -16.51 14.65 -3.57
C GLY A 173 -15.59 14.77 -4.80
N LEU A 174 -15.11 13.63 -5.34
CA LEU A 174 -14.29 13.63 -6.55
C LEU A 174 -15.11 14.12 -7.75
N THR A 175 -14.70 15.25 -8.34
CA THR A 175 -15.37 15.85 -9.52
C THR A 175 -14.70 15.40 -10.82
N GLN A 176 -15.02 16.03 -11.96
CA GLN A 176 -14.25 15.90 -13.23
C GLN A 176 -13.36 17.11 -13.52
N GLU A 177 -13.45 18.14 -12.69
CA GLU A 177 -12.78 19.42 -12.92
C GLU A 177 -11.26 19.34 -12.69
N GLY A 178 -10.53 20.32 -13.23
CA GLY A 178 -9.10 20.48 -12.98
C GLY A 178 -8.17 19.48 -13.69
N LEU A 179 -8.68 18.70 -14.65
CA LEU A 179 -7.89 17.75 -15.44
C LEU A 179 -7.56 18.27 -16.84
N LYS A 180 -6.32 18.05 -17.30
CA LYS A 180 -5.90 18.37 -18.68
C LYS A 180 -6.66 17.56 -19.74
N LYS A 181 -7.09 16.33 -19.40
CA LYS A 181 -7.90 15.46 -20.25
C LYS A 181 -9.06 14.91 -19.41
N PRO A 182 -10.32 15.17 -19.79
CA PRO A 182 -11.47 14.67 -19.04
C PRO A 182 -11.55 13.14 -19.13
N PHE A 183 -11.96 12.50 -18.04
CA PHE A 183 -12.30 11.08 -18.06
C PHE A 183 -13.71 10.89 -18.62
N PRO A 184 -14.02 9.74 -19.23
CA PRO A 184 -15.37 9.44 -19.73
C PRO A 184 -16.46 9.48 -18.64
N SER A 185 -16.11 9.24 -17.38
CA SER A 185 -17.01 9.35 -16.24
C SER A 185 -16.22 9.50 -14.93
N ILE A 186 -16.88 9.98 -13.87
CA ILE A 186 -16.32 10.01 -12.50
C ILE A 186 -15.94 8.60 -12.05
N ARG A 187 -16.76 7.59 -12.42
CA ARG A 187 -16.46 6.17 -12.15
C ARG A 187 -15.17 5.72 -12.83
N ALA A 188 -14.97 6.05 -14.11
CA ALA A 188 -13.75 5.72 -14.82
C ALA A 188 -12.52 6.41 -14.19
N ARG A 189 -12.67 7.66 -13.74
CA ARG A 189 -11.64 8.40 -13.00
C ARG A 189 -11.30 7.70 -11.68
N ALA A 190 -12.29 7.40 -10.86
CA ALA A 190 -12.12 6.75 -9.56
C ALA A 190 -11.47 5.36 -9.69
N ILE A 191 -11.88 4.56 -10.68
CA ILE A 191 -11.24 3.26 -10.98
C ILE A 191 -9.78 3.45 -11.38
N THR A 192 -9.49 4.44 -12.21
CA THR A 192 -8.12 4.71 -12.66
C THR A 192 -7.25 5.13 -11.47
N ILE A 193 -7.71 6.06 -10.64
CA ILE A 193 -7.01 6.48 -9.40
C ILE A 193 -6.77 5.28 -8.50
N ALA A 194 -7.82 4.51 -8.17
CA ALA A 194 -7.71 3.33 -7.32
C ALA A 194 -6.66 2.35 -7.87
N ARG A 195 -6.71 2.06 -9.16
CA ARG A 195 -5.79 1.12 -9.79
C ARG A 195 -4.36 1.63 -9.81
N THR A 196 -4.12 2.86 -10.26
CA THR A 196 -2.76 3.41 -10.37
C THR A 196 -2.11 3.56 -9.01
N GLU A 197 -2.82 4.08 -8.02
CA GLU A 197 -2.23 4.33 -6.71
C GLU A 197 -1.98 3.02 -5.97
N ILE A 198 -2.87 2.02 -6.07
CA ILE A 198 -2.63 0.69 -5.49
C ILE A 198 -1.44 0.00 -6.17
N ILE A 199 -1.34 0.05 -7.51
CA ILE A 199 -0.20 -0.52 -8.25
C ILE A 199 1.09 0.20 -7.91
N ARG A 200 1.06 1.53 -7.83
CA ARG A 200 2.21 2.37 -7.50
C ARG A 200 2.71 2.06 -6.10
N ALA A 201 1.80 2.02 -5.13
CA ALA A 201 2.11 1.68 -3.76
C ALA A 201 2.61 0.25 -3.63
N SER A 202 1.97 -0.70 -4.31
CA SER A 202 2.42 -2.09 -4.32
C SER A 202 3.84 -2.20 -4.89
N SER A 203 4.13 -1.50 -5.99
CA SER A 203 5.48 -1.43 -6.57
C SER A 203 6.49 -0.77 -5.62
N ALA A 204 6.11 0.29 -4.92
CA ALA A 204 6.98 0.98 -3.96
C ALA A 204 7.31 0.09 -2.76
N GLY A 205 6.30 -0.57 -2.17
CA GLY A 205 6.52 -1.55 -1.12
C GLY A 205 7.35 -2.73 -1.62
N PHE A 206 7.11 -3.16 -2.86
CA PHE A 206 7.88 -4.23 -3.49
C PHE A 206 9.37 -3.88 -3.62
N ILE A 207 9.70 -2.64 -4.00
CA ILE A 207 11.09 -2.14 -4.06
C ILE A 207 11.68 -2.06 -2.64
N ASP A 208 10.99 -1.45 -1.68
CA ASP A 208 11.46 -1.37 -0.28
C ASP A 208 11.75 -2.76 0.32
N PHE A 209 10.92 -3.75 -0.02
CA PHE A 209 11.19 -5.14 0.37
C PHE A 209 12.45 -5.69 -0.28
N ALA A 210 12.61 -5.50 -1.59
CA ALA A 210 13.81 -5.94 -2.28
C ALA A 210 15.07 -5.28 -1.69
N ASP A 211 14.97 -4.03 -1.27
CA ASP A 211 16.07 -3.29 -0.64
C ASP A 211 16.49 -3.91 0.69
N LYS A 212 15.52 -4.19 1.56
CA LYS A 212 15.77 -4.87 2.84
C LYS A 212 16.25 -6.30 2.66
N ALA A 213 15.70 -6.99 1.66
CA ALA A 213 16.14 -8.35 1.32
C ALA A 213 17.58 -8.35 0.81
N GLN A 214 18.01 -7.32 0.06
CA GLN A 214 19.37 -7.18 -0.45
C GLN A 214 20.41 -7.07 0.67
N GLU A 215 20.06 -6.51 1.83
CA GLU A 215 20.96 -6.39 2.98
C GLU A 215 21.24 -7.75 3.65
N VAL A 216 20.30 -8.68 3.54
CA VAL A 216 20.38 -10.01 4.19
C VAL A 216 20.87 -11.07 3.20
N ILE A 217 20.51 -10.93 1.92
CA ILE A 217 20.85 -11.87 0.86
C ILE A 217 22.24 -11.49 0.32
N GLY A 218 23.21 -12.39 0.47
CA GLY A 218 24.57 -12.23 -0.06
C GLY A 218 24.69 -12.28 -1.60
N GLU A 219 23.59 -12.03 -2.31
CA GLU A 219 23.48 -12.02 -3.77
C GLU A 219 22.68 -10.80 -4.23
N GLU A 220 23.08 -10.21 -5.35
CA GLU A 220 22.35 -9.10 -5.99
C GLU A 220 20.94 -9.52 -6.44
N ILE A 221 19.93 -8.75 -6.05
CA ILE A 221 18.53 -8.86 -6.48
C ILE A 221 18.34 -8.02 -7.74
N PHE A 222 17.98 -8.71 -8.82
CA PHE A 222 17.59 -8.10 -10.09
C PHE A 222 16.07 -8.00 -10.20
N PHE A 223 15.58 -7.29 -11.22
CA PHE A 223 14.15 -7.14 -11.49
C PHE A 223 13.81 -7.57 -12.91
N ALA A 224 12.99 -8.61 -13.04
CA ALA A 224 12.43 -9.02 -14.32
C ALA A 224 11.19 -8.19 -14.67
N TRP A 225 11.17 -7.65 -15.88
CA TRP A 225 9.98 -7.04 -16.47
C TRP A 225 9.14 -8.13 -17.14
N ILE A 226 7.98 -8.42 -16.56
CA ILE A 226 7.08 -9.47 -17.03
C ILE A 226 5.82 -8.82 -17.62
N THR A 227 5.34 -9.36 -18.73
CA THR A 227 4.08 -8.94 -19.35
C THR A 227 3.20 -10.14 -19.65
N ALA A 228 1.89 -9.92 -19.73
CA ALA A 228 0.94 -10.93 -20.19
C ALA A 228 0.94 -11.12 -21.72
N ALA A 229 1.74 -10.34 -22.47
CA ALA A 229 1.91 -10.42 -23.93
C ALA A 229 0.60 -10.42 -24.75
N ASP A 230 -0.37 -9.61 -24.35
CA ASP A 230 -1.67 -9.50 -25.00
C ASP A 230 -1.97 -8.07 -25.44
N GLY A 231 -3.09 -7.86 -26.14
CA GLY A 231 -3.51 -6.55 -26.66
C GLY A 231 -3.78 -5.46 -25.61
N ARG A 232 -3.68 -5.75 -24.32
CA ARG A 232 -3.76 -4.76 -23.24
C ARG A 232 -2.38 -4.34 -22.73
N VAL A 233 -1.28 -4.90 -23.25
CA VAL A 233 0.08 -4.52 -22.89
C VAL A 233 0.48 -3.29 -23.71
N ASP A 234 0.91 -2.22 -23.04
CA ASP A 234 1.26 -0.97 -23.70
C ASP A 234 2.54 -1.14 -24.56
N PRO A 235 2.67 -0.43 -25.70
CA PRO A 235 3.74 -0.65 -26.69
C PRO A 235 5.19 -0.75 -26.20
N PRO A 236 5.65 0.01 -25.17
CA PRO A 236 7.03 -0.14 -24.69
C PRO A 236 7.23 -1.35 -23.77
N CYS A 237 6.17 -1.96 -23.25
CA CYS A 237 6.31 -3.04 -22.26
C CYS A 237 6.83 -4.37 -22.85
N PRO A 238 6.48 -4.78 -24.09
CA PRO A 238 7.06 -5.96 -24.71
C PRO A 238 8.56 -5.83 -24.99
N SER A 239 9.04 -4.66 -25.44
CA SER A 239 10.48 -4.44 -25.64
C SER A 239 11.26 -4.51 -24.33
N LEU A 240 10.70 -3.94 -23.25
CA LEU A 240 11.24 -4.09 -21.90
C LEU A 240 11.24 -5.54 -21.43
N ALA A 241 10.16 -6.28 -21.66
CA ALA A 241 10.09 -7.69 -21.29
C ALA A 241 11.10 -8.55 -22.06
N ASN A 242 11.43 -8.17 -23.30
CA ASN A 242 12.37 -8.89 -24.14
C ASN A 242 13.81 -8.38 -24.02
N GLY A 243 14.05 -7.31 -23.25
CA GLY A 243 15.37 -6.70 -23.12
C GLY A 243 15.87 -6.04 -24.41
N THR A 244 14.97 -5.67 -25.32
CA THR A 244 15.31 -5.06 -26.62
C THR A 244 15.12 -3.55 -26.64
N ASP A 245 14.67 -2.95 -25.53
CA ASP A 245 14.55 -1.50 -25.40
C ASP A 245 15.94 -0.86 -25.27
N SER A 246 16.34 -0.05 -26.25
CA SER A 246 17.67 0.56 -26.34
C SER A 246 17.98 1.55 -25.22
N ARG A 247 16.97 2.01 -24.46
CA ARG A 247 17.16 2.92 -23.34
C ARG A 247 17.63 2.21 -22.06
N PHE A 248 17.46 0.89 -21.99
CA PHE A 248 17.72 0.12 -20.78
C PHE A 248 18.53 -1.14 -21.08
N ASN A 249 19.75 -1.19 -20.53
CA ASN A 249 20.58 -2.38 -20.58
C ASN A 249 20.04 -3.50 -19.67
N SER A 250 19.67 -4.62 -20.27
CA SER A 250 19.39 -5.85 -19.52
C SER A 250 20.68 -6.45 -18.96
N VAL A 251 20.54 -7.23 -17.90
CA VAL A 251 21.62 -8.02 -17.32
C VAL A 251 22.15 -9.00 -18.38
N PRO A 252 23.47 -9.10 -18.59
CA PRO A 252 24.05 -10.03 -19.57
C PRO A 252 23.56 -11.46 -19.37
N GLY A 253 23.05 -12.06 -20.45
CA GLY A 253 22.48 -13.40 -20.47
C GLY A 253 21.05 -13.52 -19.90
N MET A 254 20.41 -12.41 -19.51
CA MET A 254 19.08 -12.41 -18.90
C MET A 254 18.18 -11.30 -19.53
N PRO A 255 17.65 -11.52 -20.74
CA PRO A 255 16.84 -10.51 -21.45
C PRO A 255 15.58 -10.11 -20.68
N GLY A 256 15.39 -8.80 -20.51
CA GLY A 256 14.27 -8.20 -19.77
C GLY A 256 14.43 -8.25 -18.26
N VAL A 257 15.64 -8.54 -17.78
CA VAL A 257 16.03 -8.43 -16.38
C VAL A 257 16.95 -7.23 -16.22
N TYR A 258 16.65 -6.38 -15.25
CA TYR A 258 17.33 -5.11 -15.04
C TYR A 258 17.94 -5.04 -13.65
N ARG A 259 19.08 -4.33 -13.54
CA ARG A 259 19.62 -3.91 -12.25
C ARG A 259 18.76 -2.79 -11.67
N ARG A 260 18.84 -2.59 -10.36
CA ARG A 260 18.05 -1.61 -9.63
C ARG A 260 18.32 -0.16 -10.08
N ASP A 261 19.58 0.16 -10.30
CA ASP A 261 20.06 1.48 -10.76
C ASP A 261 19.66 1.80 -12.21
N ASN A 262 19.30 0.78 -12.99
CA ASN A 262 18.87 0.89 -14.38
C ASN A 262 17.44 0.37 -14.63
N LEU A 263 16.59 0.46 -13.61
CA LEU A 263 15.18 0.05 -13.69
C LEU A 263 14.39 0.96 -14.64
N PRO A 264 13.57 0.40 -15.56
CA PRO A 264 12.75 1.20 -16.46
C PRO A 264 11.76 2.12 -15.74
N VAL A 265 11.84 3.41 -16.05
CA VAL A 265 10.85 4.44 -15.69
C VAL A 265 10.19 4.91 -17.00
N PRO A 266 8.86 4.80 -17.14
CA PRO A 266 7.92 4.86 -16.04
C PRO A 266 7.55 3.50 -15.43
N THR A 267 7.40 3.52 -14.12
CA THR A 267 6.85 2.42 -13.32
C THR A 267 5.50 1.97 -13.89
N ILE A 268 5.11 0.71 -13.74
CA ILE A 268 3.79 0.14 -14.14
C ILE A 268 2.59 1.06 -13.85
N ALA A 269 2.68 1.91 -12.83
CA ALA A 269 1.71 2.96 -12.51
C ALA A 269 1.41 3.97 -13.65
N SER A 270 2.31 4.20 -14.61
CA SER A 270 2.04 5.06 -15.78
C SER A 270 1.18 4.40 -16.84
N HIS A 271 1.06 3.09 -16.77
CA HIS A 271 0.35 2.26 -17.73
C HIS A 271 -0.79 1.53 -17.01
N PRO A 272 -1.80 2.26 -16.47
CA PRO A 272 -2.83 1.69 -15.59
C PRO A 272 -3.54 0.48 -16.18
N ARG A 273 -3.67 0.41 -17.50
CA ARG A 273 -4.37 -0.67 -18.19
C ARG A 273 -3.43 -1.80 -18.62
N CYS A 274 -2.12 -1.55 -18.59
CA CYS A 274 -1.11 -2.52 -18.95
C CYS A 274 -1.08 -3.68 -17.97
N ARG A 275 -0.91 -4.88 -18.51
CA ARG A 275 -0.72 -6.12 -17.76
C ARG A 275 0.77 -6.46 -17.68
N CYS A 276 1.55 -5.52 -17.15
CA CYS A 276 2.96 -5.71 -16.85
C CYS A 276 3.23 -5.71 -15.34
N ARG A 277 4.31 -6.35 -14.91
CA ARG A 277 4.74 -6.43 -13.52
C ARG A 277 6.26 -6.55 -13.42
N LEU A 278 6.82 -5.97 -12.36
CA LEU A 278 8.20 -6.17 -11.93
C LEU A 278 8.24 -7.32 -10.92
N VAL A 279 9.16 -8.25 -11.12
CA VAL A 279 9.34 -9.45 -10.28
C VAL A 279 10.80 -9.50 -9.83
N PRO A 280 11.11 -9.72 -8.55
CA PRO A 280 12.48 -9.81 -8.08
C PRO A 280 13.08 -11.13 -8.57
N VAL A 281 14.36 -11.13 -8.89
CA VAL A 281 15.04 -12.32 -9.40
C VAL A 281 16.44 -12.38 -8.84
N LEU A 282 16.79 -13.51 -8.25
CA LEU A 282 18.18 -13.86 -7.98
C LEU A 282 18.77 -14.59 -9.19
N ARG A 283 20.04 -14.35 -9.49
CA ARG A 283 20.74 -15.05 -10.57
C ARG A 283 20.83 -16.55 -10.25
N SER A 284 20.99 -16.92 -8.99
CA SER A 284 20.98 -18.30 -8.50
C SER A 284 19.66 -19.02 -8.80
N TRP A 285 18.50 -18.34 -8.72
CA TRP A 285 17.21 -18.92 -9.07
C TRP A 285 17.11 -19.28 -10.55
N VAL A 286 17.64 -18.42 -11.42
CA VAL A 286 17.65 -18.68 -12.86
C VAL A 286 18.66 -19.78 -13.21
N LYS A 287 19.87 -19.73 -12.63
CA LYS A 287 20.92 -20.74 -12.86
C LYS A 287 20.51 -22.15 -12.41
N SER A 288 19.83 -22.25 -11.26
CA SER A 288 19.36 -23.54 -10.72
C SER A 288 18.10 -24.07 -11.42
N GLY A 289 17.45 -23.26 -12.28
CA GLY A 289 16.17 -23.59 -12.87
C GLY A 289 14.97 -23.44 -11.92
N ALA A 290 15.18 -22.99 -10.68
CA ALA A 290 14.11 -22.70 -9.73
C ALA A 290 13.14 -21.60 -10.24
N LEU A 291 13.65 -20.69 -11.09
CA LEU A 291 12.85 -19.71 -11.80
C LEU A 291 13.09 -19.77 -13.31
N ASN A 292 12.08 -20.17 -14.07
CA ASN A 292 12.09 -20.06 -15.51
C ASN A 292 11.42 -18.75 -15.96
N LEU A 293 12.21 -17.75 -16.35
CA LEU A 293 11.68 -16.45 -16.78
C LEU A 293 10.80 -16.56 -18.04
N ALA A 294 11.04 -17.55 -18.90
CA ALA A 294 10.24 -17.75 -20.11
C ALA A 294 8.83 -18.25 -19.79
N THR A 295 8.62 -18.95 -18.67
CA THR A 295 7.27 -19.39 -18.27
C THR A 295 6.47 -18.29 -17.59
N LEU A 296 7.13 -17.22 -17.14
CA LEU A 296 6.46 -16.07 -16.53
C LEU A 296 5.98 -15.06 -17.56
N LYS A 297 6.63 -15.00 -18.73
CA LYS A 297 6.20 -14.13 -19.83
C LYS A 297 5.00 -14.76 -20.51
N GLY A 298 3.95 -13.95 -20.71
CA GLY A 298 2.86 -14.35 -21.59
C GLY A 298 3.39 -14.69 -22.98
N ARG A 299 2.74 -15.63 -23.65
CA ARG A 299 2.98 -15.88 -25.08
C ARG A 299 1.99 -15.01 -25.85
N ALA A 300 2.45 -14.36 -26.91
CA ALA A 300 1.54 -13.73 -27.86
C ALA A 300 0.60 -14.81 -28.37
N ALA A 301 -0.71 -14.56 -28.23
CA ALA A 301 -1.76 -15.39 -28.80
C ALA A 301 -1.88 -15.13 -30.30
#